data_AF-A0A395GQ65-F1
#
_entry.id   AF-A0A395GQ65-F1
#
_cell.length_a   1.000
_cell.length_b   1.000
_cell.length_c   1.000
_cell.angle_alpha   90.00
_cell.angle_beta   90.00
_cell.angle_gamma   90.00
#
_symmetry.space_group_name_H-M   'P 1'
#
loop_
_entity.id
_entity.type
_entity.pdbx_description
1 polymer ?
#
loop_
_entity_poly.entity_id
_entity_poly.type
_entity_poly.pdbx_seq_one_letter_code
_entity_poly.pdbx_strand_id
1 'polypeptide(L)'
;QLKGYLDELRALPSSGYIGSADSGPVTDTILERYHTQGPFDSEEAFNTAIISAFIAMEPRRHIKNFLTGMLSQNTHRIVFTHGDFRLANIMVHDGHVTGIVDWEYSGWYPRILGILPGTLCVALAA
;
A
#
# COMPACT_ATOMS: atom_id res chain seq x y z
N GLN A 1 10.75 -13.24 -14.96
CA GLN A 1 9.48 -13.83 -14.51
C GLN A 1 8.71 -12.90 -13.56
N LEU A 2 9.25 -12.55 -12.38
CA LEU A 2 8.54 -11.74 -11.37
C LEU A 2 7.93 -10.43 -11.87
N LYS A 3 8.65 -9.67 -12.71
CA LYS A 3 8.10 -8.45 -13.32
C LYS A 3 6.80 -8.72 -14.10
N GLY A 4 6.74 -9.83 -14.85
CA GLY A 4 5.55 -10.21 -15.61
C GLY A 4 4.36 -10.48 -14.69
N TYR A 5 4.56 -11.24 -13.61
CA TYR A 5 3.50 -11.49 -12.62
C TYR A 5 3.02 -10.20 -11.94
N LEU A 6 3.93 -9.28 -11.60
CA LEU A 6 3.53 -7.98 -11.06
C LEU A 6 2.74 -7.14 -12.07
N ASP A 7 3.09 -7.22 -13.35
CA ASP A 7 2.37 -6.54 -14.42
C ASP A 7 0.96 -7.14 -14.58
N GLU A 8 0.79 -8.45 -14.46
CA GLU A 8 -0.51 -9.15 -14.45
C GLU A 8 -1.39 -8.70 -13.28
N LEU A 9 -0.84 -8.65 -12.05
CA LEU A 9 -1.59 -8.14 -10.88
C LEU A 9 -2.05 -6.69 -11.09
N ARG A 10 -1.18 -5.85 -11.63
CA ARG A 10 -1.50 -4.43 -11.92
C ARG A 10 -2.44 -4.25 -13.11
N ALA A 11 -2.68 -5.29 -13.89
CA ALA A 11 -3.65 -5.30 -14.99
C ALA A 11 -5.06 -5.69 -14.54
N LEU A 12 -5.23 -6.19 -13.30
CA LEU A 12 -6.54 -6.49 -12.74
C LEU A 12 -7.44 -5.23 -12.74
N PRO A 13 -8.77 -5.42 -12.94
CA PRO A 13 -9.71 -4.31 -12.93
C PRO A 13 -9.68 -3.56 -11.60
N SER A 14 -9.96 -2.26 -11.65
CA SER A 14 -10.15 -1.46 -10.45
C SER A 14 -11.36 -1.98 -9.68
N SER A 15 -11.24 -2.08 -8.35
CA SER A 15 -12.36 -2.43 -7.47
C SER A 15 -13.27 -1.24 -7.16
N GLY A 16 -12.85 -0.01 -7.48
CA GLY A 16 -13.57 1.21 -7.12
C GLY A 16 -13.32 1.68 -5.68
N TYR A 17 -12.44 1.02 -4.93
CA TYR A 17 -12.05 1.41 -3.57
C TYR A 17 -10.54 1.23 -3.34
N ILE A 18 -10.04 1.78 -2.23
CA ILE A 18 -8.68 1.60 -1.71
C ILE A 18 -8.76 0.88 -0.38
N GLY A 19 -8.20 -0.32 -0.29
CA GLY A 19 -8.36 -1.21 0.87
C GLY A 19 -7.97 -2.65 0.54
N SER A 20 -8.17 -3.54 1.51
CA SER A 20 -7.84 -4.98 1.37
C SER A 20 -8.64 -5.68 0.27
N ALA A 21 -8.15 -6.84 -0.15
CA ALA A 21 -8.71 -7.63 -1.24
C ALA A 21 -10.18 -8.05 -1.03
N ASP A 22 -10.66 -8.06 0.22
CA ASP A 22 -12.01 -8.43 0.64
C ASP A 22 -12.91 -7.22 0.92
N SER A 23 -12.53 -6.04 0.41
CA SER A 23 -13.20 -4.75 0.68
C SER A 23 -13.14 -4.31 2.15
N GLY A 24 -12.16 -4.82 2.90
CA GLY A 24 -11.89 -4.39 4.25
C GLY A 24 -10.96 -3.17 4.35
N PRO A 25 -10.53 -2.85 5.59
CA PRO A 25 -9.56 -1.81 5.87
C PRO A 25 -8.24 -1.97 5.12
N VAL A 26 -7.49 -0.87 5.01
CA VAL A 26 -6.09 -0.87 4.58
C VAL A 26 -5.25 -1.59 5.62
N THR A 27 -4.43 -2.53 5.17
CA THR A 27 -3.63 -3.41 6.03
C THR A 27 -2.26 -2.84 6.42
N ASP A 28 -2.04 -1.53 6.24
CA ASP A 28 -0.79 -0.86 6.63
C ASP A 28 -0.76 -0.56 8.13
N THR A 29 0.39 -0.82 8.75
CA THR A 29 0.64 -0.63 10.19
C THR A 29 0.33 0.79 10.71
N ILE A 30 0.43 1.82 9.87
CA ILE A 30 0.12 3.20 10.27
C ILE A 30 -1.38 3.36 10.54
N LEU A 31 -2.23 2.67 9.77
CA LEU A 31 -3.68 2.73 9.93
C LEU A 31 -4.21 1.69 10.91
N GLU A 32 -3.49 0.60 11.14
CA GLU A 32 -3.89 -0.49 12.06
C GLU A 32 -4.33 0.01 13.45
N ARG A 33 -3.69 1.08 13.96
CA ARG A 33 -4.00 1.68 15.27
C ARG A 33 -4.80 2.98 15.18
N TYR A 34 -5.16 3.40 13.96
CA TYR A 34 -5.94 4.59 13.72
C TYR A 34 -7.43 4.27 13.62
N HIS A 35 -8.29 5.20 14.01
CA HIS A 35 -9.74 4.97 14.03
C HIS A 35 -10.39 4.95 12.64
N THR A 36 -9.71 5.52 11.62
CA THR A 36 -10.18 5.55 10.24
C THR A 36 -9.25 4.69 9.38
N GLN A 37 -9.70 3.51 8.98
CA GLN A 37 -8.83 2.50 8.35
C GLN A 37 -9.24 2.15 6.92
N GLY A 38 -10.37 2.67 6.44
CA GLY A 38 -10.93 2.34 5.14
C GLY A 38 -11.91 1.17 5.17
N PRO A 39 -12.31 0.63 4.00
CA PRO A 39 -11.83 1.03 2.68
C PRO A 39 -12.18 2.49 2.34
N PHE A 40 -11.47 3.08 1.39
CA PHE A 40 -11.66 4.46 0.97
C PHE A 40 -12.17 4.54 -0.46
N ASP A 41 -13.14 5.41 -0.72
CA ASP A 41 -13.71 5.61 -2.07
C ASP A 41 -12.84 6.53 -2.95
N SER A 42 -11.84 7.19 -2.37
CA SER A 42 -10.96 8.10 -3.10
C SER A 42 -9.54 8.12 -2.53
N GLU A 43 -8.59 8.41 -3.41
CA GLU A 43 -7.19 8.63 -3.04
C GLU A 43 -7.04 9.82 -2.06
N GLU A 44 -7.89 10.85 -2.18
CA GLU A 44 -7.90 11.98 -1.26
C GLU A 44 -8.29 11.57 0.17
N ALA A 45 -9.33 10.75 0.32
CA ALA A 45 -9.75 10.25 1.62
C ALA A 45 -8.68 9.34 2.25
N PHE A 46 -8.08 8.47 1.43
CA PHE A 46 -6.96 7.63 1.83
C PHE A 46 -5.75 8.47 2.30
N ASN A 47 -5.30 9.44 1.49
CA ASN A 47 -4.16 10.31 1.81
C ASN A 47 -4.42 11.11 3.09
N THR A 48 -5.63 11.63 3.27
CA THR A 48 -6.02 12.36 4.47
C THR A 48 -5.96 11.48 5.72
N ALA A 49 -6.44 10.24 5.64
CA ALA A 49 -6.38 9.29 6.75
C ALA A 49 -4.93 8.95 7.11
N ILE A 50 -4.09 8.66 6.11
CA ILE A 50 -2.67 8.36 6.30
C ILE A 50 -1.92 9.52 6.99
N ILE A 51 -2.11 10.75 6.50
CA ILE A 51 -1.48 11.94 7.09
C ILE A 51 -1.93 12.11 8.55
N SER A 52 -3.23 11.94 8.80
CA SER A 52 -3.80 12.13 10.14
C SER A 52 -3.35 11.06 11.12
N ALA A 53 -3.24 9.80 10.67
CA ALA A 53 -2.70 8.69 11.44
C ALA A 53 -1.22 8.92 11.78
N PHE A 54 -0.42 9.34 10.81
CA PHE A 54 0.99 9.62 11.03
C PHE A 54 1.21 10.75 12.05
N ILE A 55 0.45 11.85 11.94
CA ILE A 55 0.52 12.98 12.90
C ILE A 55 0.10 12.53 14.31
N ALA A 56 -0.90 11.66 14.42
CA ALA A 56 -1.35 11.14 15.70
C ALA A 56 -0.30 10.24 16.36
N MET A 57 0.48 9.50 15.58
CA MET A 57 1.58 8.66 16.07
C MET A 57 2.85 9.47 16.38
N GLU A 58 3.21 10.43 15.53
CA GLU A 58 4.45 11.22 15.64
C GLU A 58 4.16 12.73 15.44
N PRO A 59 3.86 13.49 16.52
CA PRO A 59 3.33 14.87 16.44
C PRO A 59 4.35 15.96 16.02
N ARG A 60 5.38 15.63 15.24
CA ARG A 60 6.39 16.60 14.76
C ARG A 60 5.80 17.51 13.68
N ARG A 61 5.76 18.82 13.95
CA ARG A 61 5.15 19.85 13.07
C ARG A 61 5.67 19.87 11.62
N HIS A 62 6.93 19.47 11.38
CA HIS A 62 7.53 19.56 10.05
C HIS A 62 7.11 18.43 9.10
N ILE A 63 6.60 17.30 9.62
CA ILE A 63 6.32 16.14 8.79
C ILE A 63 5.00 16.29 8.02
N LYS A 64 4.01 17.01 8.57
CA LYS A 64 2.72 17.23 7.90
C LYS A 64 2.90 17.85 6.50
N ASN A 65 3.63 18.95 6.40
CA ASN A 65 3.80 19.65 5.12
C ASN A 65 4.59 18.81 4.11
N PHE A 66 5.58 18.06 4.58
CA PHE A 66 6.34 17.13 3.75
C PHE A 66 5.45 16.00 3.20
N LEU A 67 4.66 15.37 4.08
CA LEU A 67 3.70 14.32 3.73
C LEU A 67 2.63 14.79 2.76
N THR A 68 2.01 15.94 3.05
CA THR A 68 1.01 16.54 2.17
C THR A 68 1.62 16.80 0.81
N GLY A 69 2.80 17.42 0.76
CA GLY A 69 3.52 17.65 -0.50
C GLY A 69 3.77 16.34 -1.25
N MET A 70 4.34 15.32 -0.61
CA MET A 70 4.65 14.04 -1.26
C MET A 70 3.41 13.33 -1.81
N LEU A 71 2.32 13.29 -1.04
CA LEU A 71 1.09 12.58 -1.41
C LEU A 71 0.20 13.35 -2.39
N SER A 72 0.29 14.69 -2.44
CA SER A 72 -0.53 15.53 -3.32
C SER A 72 0.07 15.76 -4.71
N GLN A 73 1.31 15.35 -4.95
CA GLN A 73 2.02 15.69 -6.20
C GLN A 73 1.47 14.97 -7.44
N ASN A 74 0.80 13.83 -7.27
CA ASN A 74 0.26 13.07 -8.40
C ASN A 74 -1.02 12.32 -7.99
N THR A 75 -1.96 12.22 -8.93
CA THR A 75 -3.00 11.18 -8.87
C THR A 75 -2.38 9.87 -9.28
N HIS A 76 -2.47 8.85 -8.43
CA HIS A 76 -1.86 7.56 -8.68
C HIS A 76 -2.88 6.58 -9.23
N ARG A 77 -2.44 5.75 -10.18
CA ARG A 77 -3.25 4.61 -10.59
C ARG A 77 -3.40 3.65 -9.40
N ILE A 78 -4.65 3.40 -9.01
CA ILE A 78 -4.99 2.35 -8.05
C ILE A 78 -4.84 1.00 -8.74
N VAL A 79 -4.05 0.11 -8.16
CA VAL A 79 -3.74 -1.21 -8.71
C VAL A 79 -3.82 -2.26 -7.61
N PHE A 80 -4.11 -3.49 -7.99
CA PHE A 80 -4.00 -4.61 -7.05
C PHE A 80 -2.52 -4.86 -6.74
N THR A 81 -2.20 -5.02 -5.45
CA THR A 81 -0.85 -5.27 -4.97
C THR A 81 -0.86 -6.43 -3.98
N HIS A 82 0.28 -7.11 -3.84
CA HIS A 82 0.46 -8.17 -2.86
C HIS A 82 0.50 -7.64 -1.41
N GLY A 83 0.91 -6.38 -1.21
CA GLY A 83 1.11 -5.78 0.11
C GLY A 83 2.41 -6.19 0.81
N ASP A 84 2.91 -7.42 0.57
CA ASP A 84 4.18 -7.90 1.15
C ASP A 84 5.08 -8.67 0.16
N PHE A 85 5.62 -7.99 -0.84
CA PHE A 85 6.33 -8.64 -1.94
C PHE A 85 7.83 -8.87 -1.65
N ARG A 86 8.12 -9.67 -0.62
CA ARG A 86 9.48 -10.05 -0.21
C ARG A 86 9.92 -11.38 -0.80
N LEU A 87 11.24 -11.60 -0.90
CA LEU A 87 11.80 -12.88 -1.37
C LEU A 87 11.33 -14.09 -0.53
N ALA A 88 11.05 -13.89 0.76
CA ALA A 88 10.51 -14.93 1.64
C ALA A 88 9.13 -15.46 1.18
N ASN A 89 8.39 -14.66 0.42
CA ASN A 89 7.05 -14.97 -0.06
C ASN A 89 7.05 -15.49 -1.51
N ILE A 90 8.24 -15.79 -2.06
CA ILE A 90 8.41 -16.28 -3.44
C ILE A 90 8.99 -17.69 -3.40
N MET A 91 8.22 -18.65 -3.90
CA MET A 91 8.68 -20.03 -4.06
C MET A 91 9.42 -20.20 -5.38
N VAL A 92 10.59 -20.84 -5.32
CA VAL A 92 11.43 -21.14 -6.49
C VAL A 92 11.79 -22.61 -6.51
N HIS A 93 11.61 -23.26 -7.65
CA HIS A 93 12.04 -24.64 -7.91
C HIS A 93 12.78 -24.67 -9.25
N ASP A 94 13.97 -25.28 -9.28
CA ASP A 94 14.83 -25.38 -10.48
C ASP A 94 15.03 -24.05 -11.22
N GLY A 95 15.24 -22.95 -10.47
CA GLY A 95 15.44 -21.62 -11.03
C GLY A 95 14.19 -20.92 -11.56
N HIS A 96 13.02 -21.53 -11.42
CA HIS A 96 11.73 -20.98 -11.85
C HIS A 96 10.85 -20.64 -10.66
N VAL A 97 10.17 -19.50 -10.74
CA VAL A 97 9.14 -19.13 -9.75
C VAL A 97 7.96 -20.10 -9.87
N THR A 98 7.62 -20.77 -8.78
CA THR A 98 6.51 -21.75 -8.71
C THR A 98 5.30 -21.24 -7.93
N GLY A 99 5.45 -20.16 -7.16
CA GLY A 99 4.34 -19.53 -6.49
C GLY A 99 4.72 -18.26 -5.74
N ILE A 100 3.69 -17.45 -5.48
CA ILE A 100 3.73 -16.28 -4.60
C ILE A 100 2.72 -16.57 -3.49
N VAL A 101 3.15 -16.48 -2.24
CA VAL A 101 2.36 -16.84 -1.05
C VAL A 101 2.24 -15.66 -0.10
N ASP A 102 1.44 -15.80 0.95
CA ASP A 102 1.26 -14.79 2.01
C ASP A 102 0.55 -13.51 1.55
N TRP A 103 -0.66 -13.69 1.03
CA TRP A 103 -1.50 -12.62 0.45
C TRP A 103 -2.32 -11.81 1.46
N GLU A 104 -2.03 -11.93 2.76
CA GLU A 104 -2.85 -11.32 3.82
C GLU A 104 -2.89 -9.78 3.78
N TYR A 105 -1.87 -9.14 3.19
CA TYR A 105 -1.79 -7.69 2.99
C TYR A 105 -2.25 -7.23 1.59
N SER A 106 -2.80 -8.14 0.78
CA SER A 106 -3.17 -7.83 -0.59
C SER A 106 -4.40 -6.92 -0.67
N GLY A 107 -4.47 -6.12 -1.73
CA GLY A 107 -5.55 -5.15 -1.89
C GLY A 107 -5.29 -4.14 -3.00
N TRP A 108 -6.23 -3.22 -3.15
CA TRP A 108 -6.16 -2.13 -4.10
C TRP A 108 -5.57 -0.90 -3.45
N TYR A 109 -4.41 -0.47 -3.94
CA TYR A 109 -3.66 0.64 -3.36
C TYR A 109 -3.08 1.54 -4.46
N PRO A 110 -2.75 2.81 -4.16
CA PRO A 110 -1.94 3.63 -5.05
C PRO A 110 -0.64 2.90 -5.42
N ARG A 111 -0.27 2.88 -6.72
CA ARG A 111 0.89 2.12 -7.23
C ARG A 111 2.19 2.30 -6.43
N ILE A 112 2.39 3.46 -5.81
CA ILE A 112 3.61 3.80 -5.06
C ILE A 112 3.74 3.04 -3.72
N LEU A 113 2.63 2.54 -3.16
CA LEU A 113 2.57 1.90 -1.84
C LEU A 113 2.77 0.38 -1.85
N GLY A 114 2.78 -0.25 -3.02
CA GLY A 114 2.56 -1.69 -3.16
C GLY A 114 3.77 -2.62 -3.00
N ILE A 115 4.83 -2.24 -2.28
CA ILE A 115 6.08 -3.04 -2.25
C ILE A 115 6.38 -3.65 -0.87
N LEU A 116 6.09 -2.98 0.25
CA LEU A 116 6.33 -3.50 1.61
C LEU A 116 5.29 -3.01 2.64
N PRO A 117 4.97 -3.78 3.69
CA PRO A 117 4.29 -3.27 4.87
C PRO A 117 5.14 -2.15 5.48
N GLY A 118 4.55 -0.98 5.75
CA GLY A 118 5.28 0.15 6.30
C GLY A 118 6.18 0.88 5.30
N THR A 119 5.97 0.72 3.98
CA THR A 119 6.68 1.49 2.93
C THR A 119 6.57 3.01 3.18
N LEU A 120 5.44 3.46 3.73
CA LEU A 120 5.26 4.88 4.06
C LEU A 120 6.18 5.31 5.22
N CYS A 121 6.41 4.46 6.22
CA CYS A 121 7.38 4.72 7.30
C CYS A 121 8.82 4.78 6.76
N VAL A 122 9.18 3.92 5.80
CA VAL A 122 10.52 3.90 5.20
C VAL A 122 10.76 5.12 4.31
N ALA A 123 9.77 5.54 3.52
CA ALA A 123 9.86 6.71 2.64
C ALA A 123 9.98 8.05 3.42
N LEU A 124 9.56 8.09 4.68
CA LEU A 124 9.64 9.28 5.55
C LEU A 124 10.89 9.29 6.45
N ALA A 125 11.61 8.18 6.52
CA ALA A 125 12.83 8.04 7.33
C ALA A 125 14.13 8.24 6.53
N ALA A 126 14.04 8.52 5.22
CA ALA A 126 15.13 8.85 4.32
C ALA A 126 15.07 10.33 3.90
#